data_AF-M9LK34-F1
#
_entry.id   AF-M9LK34-F1
#
_cell.length_a   1.000
_cell.length_b   1.000
_cell.length_c   1.000
_cell.angle_alpha   90.00
_cell.angle_beta   90.00
_cell.angle_gamma   90.00
#
_symmetry.space_group_name_H-M   'P 1'
#
loop_
_entity.id
_entity.type
_entity.pdbx_description
1 polymer ?
#
loop_
_entity_poly.entity_id
_entity_poly.type
_entity_poly.pdbx_seq_one_letter_code
_entity_poly.pdbx_strand_id
1 'polypeptide(L)'
;MTDWKSPVVMGHAFYAATALMWLCVGLFIYDTLRFLRFDVSIIMGRRPRRWPQLPYLFSRVGLWTYLLTNIYFVVAGTEFNCNGVLQAVEMQMGWIAVSSSMLLAFRAVCVYSGRARTVVSLLLTVLTLGMLATWMVGVKDTKAAWVVGGGNPWQEGSCAFTYMSKQYSIKYIVTIVFDMVVMLLTVVGVVRMNGGSRIGAVLVNQGIQYFVLTALINALVTGLTLADLNPVMSLIGAIPSATISVMCSTRLYVELAEEAAPKPEGVHSSQLSSSLSGSGAEKIARFFKRSSQIPSQLQPSMAMRSTSSSNNGTAVAGLTSLSYIARNESQSRDDKSFAISSHDDLEAQTTRAQPGTVVNIVEERTIVREPMPDHLAGVLYGRTSDTADEGVADHPYSTVKGHFPRLSKS
;
A
#
# COMPACT_ATOMS: atom_id res chain seq x y z
N MET A 1 27.99 24.70 10.38
CA MET A 1 26.77 24.26 9.67
C MET A 1 27.20 23.29 8.59
N THR A 2 26.60 22.10 8.54
CA THR A 2 26.87 21.11 7.49
C THR A 2 26.33 21.60 6.14
N ASP A 3 27.16 21.55 5.10
CA ASP A 3 26.73 21.87 3.74
C ASP A 3 25.96 20.70 3.12
N TRP A 4 24.62 20.79 3.16
CA TRP A 4 23.68 19.80 2.65
C TRP A 4 23.68 19.66 1.12
N LYS A 5 24.27 20.65 0.41
CA LYS A 5 24.38 20.67 -1.05
C LYS A 5 25.73 20.16 -1.55
N SER A 6 26.65 19.83 -0.64
CA SER A 6 27.92 19.23 -1.02
C SER A 6 27.70 17.87 -1.71
N PRO A 7 28.41 17.56 -2.81
CA PRO A 7 28.19 16.35 -3.61
C PRO A 7 28.39 15.07 -2.79
N VAL A 8 29.27 15.11 -1.79
CA VAL A 8 29.51 13.99 -0.85
C VAL A 8 28.26 13.69 -0.02
N VAL A 9 27.63 14.70 0.56
CA VAL A 9 26.39 14.54 1.35
C VAL A 9 25.24 14.06 0.45
N MET A 10 25.16 14.54 -0.78
CA MET A 10 24.15 14.06 -1.75
C MET A 10 24.35 12.58 -2.09
N GLY A 11 25.59 12.14 -2.26
CA GLY A 11 25.92 10.73 -2.49
C GLY A 11 25.49 9.85 -1.31
N HIS A 12 25.83 10.23 -0.07
CA HIS A 12 25.39 9.51 1.11
C HIS A 12 23.86 9.47 1.25
N ALA A 13 23.19 10.58 0.97
CA ALA A 13 21.73 10.67 0.95
C ALA A 13 21.12 9.71 -0.07
N PHE A 14 21.72 9.60 -1.25
CA PHE A 14 21.27 8.71 -2.31
C PHE A 14 21.42 7.23 -1.91
N TYR A 15 22.57 6.84 -1.36
CA TYR A 15 22.77 5.49 -0.83
C TYR A 15 21.75 5.13 0.26
N ALA A 16 21.47 6.06 1.19
CA ALA A 16 20.44 5.87 2.20
C ALA A 16 19.05 5.70 1.59
N ALA A 17 18.71 6.49 0.57
CA ALA A 17 17.44 6.38 -0.16
C ALA A 17 17.31 5.05 -0.90
N THR A 18 18.39 4.58 -1.55
CA THR A 18 18.42 3.27 -2.22
C THR A 18 18.26 2.13 -1.22
N ALA A 19 18.93 2.18 -0.06
CA ALA A 19 18.76 1.17 0.98
C ALA A 19 17.32 1.13 1.50
N LEU A 20 16.70 2.30 1.71
CA LEU A 20 15.31 2.42 2.14
C LEU A 20 14.33 1.89 1.08
N MET A 21 14.60 2.14 -0.20
CA MET A 21 13.84 1.55 -1.31
C MET A 21 13.88 0.01 -1.27
N TRP A 22 15.05 -0.59 -1.11
CA TRP A 22 15.17 -2.06 -1.01
C TRP A 22 14.42 -2.63 0.19
N LEU A 23 14.42 -1.92 1.31
CA LEU A 23 13.61 -2.27 2.48
C LEU A 23 12.11 -2.22 2.15
N CYS A 24 11.63 -1.18 1.46
CA CYS A 24 10.25 -1.08 1.01
C CYS A 24 9.86 -2.20 0.03
N VAL A 25 10.76 -2.59 -0.88
CA VAL A 25 10.58 -3.73 -1.79
C VAL A 25 10.40 -5.03 -0.99
N GLY A 26 11.28 -5.31 -0.03
CA GLY A 26 11.20 -6.49 0.82
C GLY A 26 9.90 -6.53 1.64
N LEU A 27 9.52 -5.42 2.26
CA LEU A 27 8.26 -5.30 3.01
C LEU A 27 7.04 -5.53 2.12
N PHE A 28 7.05 -5.00 0.90
CA PHE A 28 5.93 -5.17 -0.02
C PHE A 28 5.84 -6.57 -0.62
N ILE A 29 6.98 -7.24 -0.87
CA ILE A 29 7.02 -8.67 -1.21
C ILE A 29 6.35 -9.48 -0.09
N TYR A 30 6.76 -9.25 1.16
CA TYR A 30 6.20 -9.94 2.31
C TYR A 30 4.69 -9.73 2.44
N ASP A 31 4.22 -8.49 2.28
CA ASP A 31 2.79 -8.16 2.29
C ASP A 31 2.03 -8.80 1.12
N THR A 32 2.65 -8.86 -0.06
CA THR A 32 2.07 -9.50 -1.24
C THR A 32 1.89 -11.00 -1.01
N LEU A 33 2.92 -11.68 -0.50
CA LEU A 33 2.88 -13.11 -0.21
C LEU A 33 1.83 -13.47 0.85
N ARG A 34 1.70 -12.65 1.91
CA ARG A 34 0.72 -12.88 2.97
C ARG A 34 -0.72 -12.84 2.46
N PHE A 35 -1.03 -11.91 1.56
CA PHE A 35 -2.37 -11.73 0.99
C PHE A 35 -2.56 -12.37 -0.39
N LEU A 36 -1.58 -13.16 -0.87
CA LEU A 36 -1.60 -13.74 -2.21
C LEU A 36 -2.83 -14.62 -2.45
N ARG A 37 -3.24 -15.40 -1.44
CA ARG A 37 -4.45 -16.25 -1.53
C ARG A 37 -5.71 -15.41 -1.75
N PHE A 38 -5.80 -14.25 -1.11
CA PHE A 38 -6.92 -13.34 -1.26
C PHE A 38 -6.92 -12.71 -2.65
N ASP A 39 -5.78 -12.21 -3.11
CA ASP A 39 -5.64 -11.57 -4.43
C ASP A 39 -5.92 -12.53 -5.57
N VAL A 40 -5.35 -13.73 -5.52
CA VAL A 40 -5.60 -14.78 -6.51
C VAL A 40 -7.09 -15.15 -6.53
N SER A 41 -7.77 -15.17 -5.37
CA SER A 41 -9.22 -15.42 -5.32
C SER A 41 -10.05 -14.34 -6.03
N ILE A 42 -9.59 -13.09 -6.03
CA ILE A 42 -10.22 -11.97 -6.75
C ILE A 42 -9.94 -12.09 -8.25
N ILE A 43 -8.68 -12.33 -8.63
CA ILE A 43 -8.26 -12.44 -10.03
C ILE A 43 -8.92 -13.63 -10.73
N MET A 44 -8.99 -14.79 -10.05
CA MET A 44 -9.66 -16.00 -10.57
C MET A 44 -11.18 -15.87 -10.60
N GLY A 45 -11.77 -14.74 -10.21
CA GLY A 45 -13.20 -14.51 -10.27
C GLY A 45 -14.01 -15.39 -9.31
N ARG A 46 -13.37 -16.02 -8.32
CA ARG A 46 -14.06 -16.83 -7.30
C ARG A 46 -14.90 -15.97 -6.36
N ARG A 47 -14.67 -14.65 -6.34
CA ARG A 47 -15.50 -13.66 -5.64
C ARG A 47 -16.27 -12.80 -6.64
N PRO A 48 -17.52 -12.40 -6.34
CA PRO A 48 -18.27 -11.50 -7.22
C PRO A 48 -17.52 -10.19 -7.39
N ARG A 49 -17.45 -9.69 -8.64
CA ARG A 49 -16.79 -8.41 -8.97
C ARG A 49 -17.51 -7.27 -8.24
N ARG A 50 -16.83 -6.66 -7.27
CA ARG A 50 -17.32 -5.48 -6.52
C ARG A 50 -16.55 -4.25 -6.97
N TRP A 51 -17.23 -3.12 -7.12
CA TRP A 51 -16.62 -1.83 -7.49
C TRP A 51 -15.37 -1.45 -6.66
N PRO A 52 -15.31 -1.66 -5.34
CA PRO A 52 -14.12 -1.38 -4.54
C PRO A 52 -12.90 -2.27 -4.81
N GLN A 53 -13.08 -3.42 -5.48
CA GLN A 53 -11.95 -4.30 -5.84
C GLN A 53 -11.06 -3.69 -6.93
N LEU A 54 -11.60 -2.78 -7.75
CA LEU A 54 -10.84 -2.11 -8.81
C LEU A 54 -9.72 -1.21 -8.26
N PRO A 55 -9.98 -0.22 -7.39
CA PRO A 55 -8.90 0.58 -6.80
C PRO A 55 -7.98 -0.25 -5.91
N TYR A 56 -8.47 -1.33 -5.29
CA TYR A 56 -7.64 -2.27 -4.54
C TYR A 56 -6.57 -2.91 -5.45
N LEU A 57 -6.99 -3.59 -6.52
CA LEU A 57 -6.05 -4.23 -7.45
C LEU A 57 -5.16 -3.20 -8.15
N PHE A 58 -5.72 -2.06 -8.52
CA PHE A 58 -4.98 -0.97 -9.16
C PHE A 58 -3.88 -0.41 -8.26
N SER A 59 -4.14 -0.22 -6.96
CA SER A 59 -3.13 0.25 -6.01
C SER A 59 -1.97 -0.76 -5.84
N ARG A 60 -2.27 -2.07 -5.77
CA ARG A 60 -1.24 -3.12 -5.68
C ARG A 60 -0.40 -3.24 -6.94
N VAL A 61 -1.05 -3.35 -8.11
CA VAL A 61 -0.34 -3.41 -9.40
C VAL A 61 0.45 -2.12 -9.64
N GLY A 62 -0.16 -0.97 -9.33
CA GLY A 62 0.49 0.33 -9.39
C GLY A 62 1.77 0.37 -8.56
N LEU A 63 1.71 -0.06 -7.30
CA LEU A 63 2.90 -0.09 -6.43
C LEU A 63 3.99 -1.03 -6.95
N TRP A 64 3.64 -2.19 -7.50
CA TRP A 64 4.62 -3.07 -8.16
C TRP A 64 5.31 -2.38 -9.35
N THR A 65 4.53 -1.76 -10.24
CA THR A 65 5.11 -1.01 -11.38
C THR A 65 5.96 0.17 -10.93
N TYR A 66 5.57 0.85 -9.85
CA TYR A 66 6.34 1.94 -9.24
C TYR A 66 7.67 1.46 -8.68
N LEU A 67 7.69 0.38 -7.91
CA LEU A 67 8.93 -0.18 -7.37
C LEU A 67 9.86 -0.68 -8.49
N LEU A 68 9.33 -1.34 -9.52
CA LEU A 68 10.12 -1.77 -10.67
C LEU A 68 10.72 -0.59 -11.44
N THR A 69 9.96 0.49 -11.62
CA THR A 69 10.46 1.70 -12.30
C THR A 69 11.54 2.40 -11.48
N ASN A 70 11.41 2.44 -10.14
CA ASN A 70 12.46 2.96 -9.25
C ASN A 70 13.72 2.09 -9.24
N ILE A 71 13.58 0.75 -9.25
CA ILE A 71 14.72 -0.16 -9.38
C ILE A 71 15.44 0.09 -10.71
N TYR A 72 14.69 0.23 -11.80
CA TYR A 72 15.25 0.57 -13.11
C TYR A 72 16.01 1.91 -13.06
N PHE A 73 15.43 2.93 -12.43
CA PHE A 73 16.06 4.25 -12.27
C PHE A 73 17.43 4.21 -11.56
N VAL A 74 17.61 3.31 -10.60
CA VAL A 74 18.84 3.19 -9.80
C VAL A 74 19.87 2.24 -10.43
N VAL A 75 19.41 1.16 -11.07
CA VAL A 75 20.28 0.06 -11.55
C VAL A 75 20.73 0.25 -12.99
N ALA A 76 19.98 0.99 -13.81
CA ALA A 76 20.31 1.18 -15.21
C ALA A 76 21.72 1.78 -15.38
N GLY A 77 22.56 1.11 -16.20
CA GLY A 77 23.98 1.44 -16.38
C GLY A 77 24.32 2.13 -17.70
N THR A 78 23.36 2.21 -18.62
CA THR A 78 23.51 2.85 -19.94
C THR A 78 22.74 4.16 -19.98
N GLU A 79 23.08 5.08 -20.89
CA GLU A 79 22.36 6.35 -21.04
C GLU A 79 20.88 6.15 -21.38
N PHE A 80 19.99 6.77 -20.60
CA PHE A 80 18.55 6.84 -20.87
C PHE A 80 17.98 8.20 -20.44
N ASN A 81 16.73 8.47 -20.83
CA ASN A 81 16.06 9.72 -20.51
C ASN A 81 15.61 9.75 -19.04
N CYS A 82 16.52 10.15 -18.13
CA CYS A 82 16.26 10.27 -16.68
C CYS A 82 15.02 11.09 -16.35
N ASN A 83 14.82 12.21 -17.07
CA ASN A 83 13.69 13.08 -16.85
C ASN A 83 12.36 12.39 -17.20
N GLY A 84 12.31 11.63 -18.29
CA GLY A 84 11.14 10.86 -18.69
C GLY A 84 10.80 9.77 -17.67
N VAL A 85 11.80 9.03 -17.19
CA VAL A 85 11.60 7.99 -16.16
C VAL A 85 11.13 8.62 -14.85
N LEU A 86 11.72 9.73 -14.43
CA LEU A 86 11.30 10.41 -13.20
C LEU A 86 9.85 10.91 -13.30
N GLN A 87 9.44 11.48 -14.44
CA GLN A 87 8.04 11.86 -14.66
C GLN A 87 7.09 10.66 -14.62
N ALA A 88 7.50 9.50 -15.15
CA ALA A 88 6.72 8.28 -15.04
C ALA A 88 6.58 7.81 -13.59
N VAL A 89 7.65 7.86 -12.79
CA VAL A 89 7.64 7.53 -11.36
C VAL A 89 6.69 8.45 -10.59
N GLU A 90 6.73 9.76 -10.85
CA GLU A 90 5.84 10.75 -10.22
C GLU A 90 4.37 10.54 -10.60
N MET A 91 4.09 10.23 -11.87
CA MET A 91 2.75 9.92 -12.36
C MET A 91 2.19 8.64 -11.71
N GLN A 92 3.01 7.58 -11.63
CA GLN A 92 2.66 6.33 -10.93
C GLN A 92 2.35 6.59 -9.46
N MET A 93 3.18 7.39 -8.77
CA MET A 93 2.94 7.76 -7.37
C MET A 93 1.60 8.50 -7.19
N GLY A 94 1.25 9.41 -8.11
CA GLY A 94 -0.04 10.10 -8.08
C GLY A 94 -1.23 9.15 -8.24
N TRP A 95 -1.14 8.19 -9.15
CA TRP A 95 -2.16 7.15 -9.33
C TRP A 95 -2.31 6.25 -8.10
N ILE A 96 -1.19 5.89 -7.46
CA ILE A 96 -1.17 5.10 -6.23
C ILE A 96 -1.79 5.89 -5.06
N ALA A 97 -1.42 7.16 -4.91
CA ALA A 97 -1.96 8.03 -3.87
C ALA A 97 -3.48 8.21 -4.02
N VAL A 98 -3.96 8.48 -5.24
CA VAL A 98 -5.41 8.64 -5.49
C VAL A 98 -6.17 7.33 -5.26
N SER A 99 -5.64 6.19 -5.69
CA SER A 99 -6.31 4.90 -5.54
C SER A 99 -6.37 4.41 -4.08
N SER A 100 -5.30 4.57 -3.32
CA SER A 100 -5.27 4.26 -1.88
C SER A 100 -6.23 5.15 -1.09
N SER A 101 -6.27 6.45 -1.40
CA SER A 101 -7.18 7.42 -0.78
C SER A 101 -8.65 7.15 -1.14
N MET A 102 -8.91 6.67 -2.36
CA MET A 102 -10.25 6.27 -2.82
C MET A 102 -10.79 5.05 -2.06
N LEU A 103 -9.95 4.09 -1.66
CA LEU A 103 -10.36 2.96 -0.79
C LEU A 103 -10.86 3.46 0.57
N LEU A 104 -10.16 4.43 1.16
CA LEU A 104 -10.57 5.06 2.41
C LEU A 104 -11.88 5.84 2.23
N ALA A 105 -12.01 6.59 1.13
CA ALA A 105 -13.23 7.33 0.79
C ALA A 105 -14.44 6.41 0.63
N PHE A 106 -14.29 5.26 -0.03
CA PHE A 106 -15.37 4.28 -0.16
C PHE A 106 -15.85 3.76 1.19
N ARG A 107 -14.94 3.53 2.13
CA ARG A 107 -15.31 3.14 3.49
C ARG A 107 -16.15 4.21 4.16
N ALA A 108 -15.75 5.48 4.06
CA ALA A 108 -16.51 6.60 4.60
C ALA A 108 -17.92 6.68 4.00
N VAL A 109 -18.07 6.54 2.67
CA VAL A 109 -19.37 6.57 1.99
C VAL A 109 -20.30 5.45 2.47
N CYS A 110 -19.77 4.26 2.78
CA CYS A 110 -20.58 3.12 3.25
C CYS A 110 -21.25 3.38 4.60
N VAL A 111 -20.69 4.28 5.42
CA VAL A 111 -21.24 4.65 6.73
C VAL A 111 -22.50 5.50 6.59
N TYR A 112 -22.67 6.23 5.49
CA TYR A 112 -23.84 7.09 5.29
C TYR A 112 -24.96 6.35 4.55
N SER A 113 -26.21 6.66 4.91
CA SER A 113 -27.42 6.11 4.25
C SER A 113 -28.37 7.22 3.80
N GLY A 114 -29.12 6.98 2.71
CA GLY A 114 -30.11 7.91 2.18
C GLY A 114 -29.50 9.15 1.52
N ARG A 115 -30.14 10.32 1.64
CA ARG A 115 -29.70 11.57 1.01
C ARG A 115 -28.29 12.01 1.44
N ALA A 116 -27.93 11.77 2.70
CA ALA A 116 -26.60 12.08 3.22
C ALA A 116 -25.48 11.32 2.49
N ARG A 117 -25.74 10.08 2.06
CA ARG A 117 -24.78 9.29 1.27
C ARG A 117 -24.48 9.94 -0.07
N THR A 118 -25.50 10.44 -0.75
CA THR A 118 -25.32 11.11 -2.06
C THR A 118 -24.48 12.38 -1.91
N VAL A 119 -24.75 13.19 -0.87
CA VAL A 119 -23.99 14.41 -0.59
C VAL A 119 -22.53 14.09 -0.25
N VAL A 120 -22.28 13.14 0.66
CA VAL A 120 -20.92 12.73 1.05
C VAL A 120 -20.18 12.09 -0.13
N SER A 121 -20.84 11.25 -0.91
CA SER A 121 -20.24 10.65 -2.11
C SER A 121 -19.87 11.71 -3.14
N LEU A 122 -20.75 12.67 -3.41
CA LEU A 122 -20.48 13.76 -4.35
C LEU A 122 -19.28 14.61 -3.87
N LEU A 123 -19.27 15.00 -2.59
CA LEU A 123 -18.17 15.74 -1.99
C LEU A 123 -16.84 14.99 -2.14
N LEU A 124 -16.81 13.71 -1.78
CA LEU A 124 -15.60 12.89 -1.88
C LEU A 124 -15.15 12.71 -3.32
N THR A 125 -16.07 12.53 -4.28
CA THR A 125 -15.72 12.47 -5.70
C THR A 125 -15.06 13.76 -6.19
N VAL A 126 -15.59 14.93 -5.82
CA VAL A 126 -14.99 16.23 -6.17
C VAL A 126 -13.61 16.38 -5.55
N LEU A 127 -13.45 16.01 -4.28
CA LEU A 127 -12.15 16.06 -3.60
C LEU A 127 -11.13 15.08 -4.21
N THR A 128 -11.55 13.87 -4.60
CA THR A 128 -10.67 12.90 -5.28
C THR A 128 -10.22 13.43 -6.64
N LEU A 129 -11.10 14.10 -7.40
CA LEU A 129 -10.73 14.74 -8.67
C LEU A 129 -9.75 15.90 -8.45
N GLY A 130 -9.94 16.71 -7.41
CA GLY A 130 -9.01 17.78 -7.02
C GLY A 130 -7.63 17.23 -6.62
N MET A 131 -7.61 16.14 -5.86
CA MET A 131 -6.38 15.44 -5.50
C MET A 131 -5.66 14.90 -6.73
N LEU A 132 -6.37 14.23 -7.65
CA LEU A 132 -5.80 13.76 -8.91
C LEU A 132 -5.22 14.90 -9.74
N ALA A 133 -5.96 16.00 -9.89
CA ALA A 133 -5.47 17.17 -10.63
C ALA A 133 -4.19 17.75 -10.01
N THR A 134 -4.15 17.87 -8.68
CA THR A 134 -2.96 18.37 -7.96
C THR A 134 -1.75 17.48 -8.20
N TRP A 135 -1.92 16.16 -8.13
CA TRP A 135 -0.86 15.19 -8.41
C TRP A 135 -0.36 15.26 -9.85
N MET A 136 -1.25 15.36 -10.84
CA MET A 136 -0.88 15.41 -12.26
C MET A 136 -0.17 16.72 -12.64
N VAL A 137 -0.54 17.85 -12.04
CA VAL A 137 0.18 19.13 -12.23
C VAL A 137 1.58 19.04 -11.64
N GLY A 138 1.73 18.41 -10.47
CA GLY A 138 3.00 18.26 -9.77
C GLY A 138 4.02 17.30 -10.40
N VAL A 139 3.66 16.57 -11.47
CA VAL A 139 4.59 15.67 -12.19
C VAL A 139 5.78 16.44 -12.78
N LYS A 140 5.60 17.72 -13.12
CA LYS A 140 6.64 18.56 -13.75
C LYS A 140 7.54 19.27 -12.75
N ASP A 141 7.31 19.12 -11.44
CA ASP A 141 8.03 19.85 -10.38
C ASP A 141 9.44 19.32 -10.11
N THR A 142 9.78 18.16 -10.67
CA THR A 142 11.07 17.49 -10.50
C THR A 142 11.73 17.25 -11.84
N LYS A 143 13.04 17.53 -11.93
CA LYS A 143 13.86 17.22 -13.10
C LYS A 143 15.07 16.39 -12.70
N ALA A 144 15.43 15.44 -13.56
CA ALA A 144 16.65 14.67 -13.45
C ALA A 144 17.40 14.69 -14.78
N ALA A 145 18.73 14.63 -14.71
CA ALA A 145 19.61 14.53 -15.87
C ALA A 145 20.62 13.39 -15.66
N TRP A 146 21.06 12.82 -16.78
CA TRP A 146 22.11 11.81 -16.79
C TRP A 146 23.46 12.48 -16.55
N VAL A 147 24.24 11.93 -15.61
CA VAL A 147 25.59 12.39 -15.29
C VAL A 147 26.57 11.29 -15.66
N VAL A 148 27.40 11.57 -16.67
CA VAL A 148 28.46 10.66 -17.14
C VAL A 148 29.50 10.46 -16.04
N GLY A 149 29.89 9.21 -15.80
CA GLY A 149 30.82 8.85 -14.73
C GLY A 149 30.30 9.03 -13.30
N GLY A 150 29.01 9.35 -13.13
CA GLY A 150 28.35 9.32 -11.82
C GLY A 150 27.87 7.92 -11.50
N GLY A 151 28.05 7.45 -10.25
CA GLY A 151 27.52 6.16 -9.79
C GLY A 151 28.62 5.15 -9.47
N ASN A 152 28.31 3.87 -9.60
CA ASN A 152 29.26 2.80 -9.29
C ASN A 152 30.29 2.62 -10.43
N PRO A 153 31.48 2.04 -10.16
CA PRO A 153 32.55 1.86 -11.16
C PRO A 153 32.14 1.06 -12.42
N TRP A 154 31.07 0.28 -12.32
CA TRP A 154 30.54 -0.56 -13.40
C TRP A 154 29.40 0.10 -14.20
N GLN A 155 29.08 1.37 -13.94
CA GLN A 155 28.05 2.13 -14.66
C GLN A 155 28.71 3.23 -15.51
N GLU A 156 28.20 3.46 -16.73
CA GLU A 156 28.67 4.54 -17.61
C GLU A 156 28.28 5.93 -17.08
N GLY A 157 27.23 5.97 -16.24
CA GLY A 157 26.72 7.15 -15.58
C GLY A 157 25.52 6.80 -14.69
N SER A 158 24.91 7.83 -14.09
CA SER A 158 23.70 7.69 -13.27
C SER A 158 22.82 8.92 -13.37
N CYS A 159 21.53 8.75 -13.05
CA CYS A 159 20.60 9.85 -13.00
C CYS A 159 20.75 10.65 -11.70
N ALA A 160 21.00 11.95 -11.83
CA ALA A 160 21.01 12.89 -10.71
C ALA A 160 19.82 13.86 -10.80
N PHE A 161 19.25 14.21 -9.65
CA PHE A 161 18.22 15.23 -9.55
C PHE A 161 18.85 16.62 -9.78
N THR A 162 18.36 17.35 -10.77
CA THR A 162 18.91 18.67 -11.15
C THR A 162 18.10 19.83 -10.58
N TYR A 163 16.79 19.63 -10.42
CA TYR A 163 15.89 20.68 -9.95
C TYR A 163 14.70 20.07 -9.21
N MET A 164 14.33 20.72 -8.11
CA MET A 164 13.14 20.41 -7.34
C MET A 164 12.45 21.70 -6.89
N SER A 165 11.18 21.85 -7.24
CA SER A 165 10.37 22.99 -6.80
C SER A 165 9.83 22.77 -5.38
N LYS A 166 9.76 23.85 -4.58
CA LYS A 166 9.06 23.82 -3.27
C LYS A 166 7.57 23.49 -3.41
N GLN A 167 6.98 23.72 -4.59
CA GLN A 167 5.59 23.36 -4.90
C GLN A 167 5.34 21.85 -4.83
N TYR A 168 6.39 21.03 -4.87
CA TYR A 168 6.30 19.59 -4.67
C TYR A 168 5.65 19.20 -3.33
N SER A 169 5.78 20.04 -2.29
CA SER A 169 5.14 19.82 -0.98
C SER A 169 3.61 19.88 -1.03
N ILE A 170 3.04 20.63 -1.99
CA ILE A 170 1.60 20.91 -2.08
C ILE A 170 0.80 19.61 -2.24
N LYS A 171 1.28 18.67 -3.06
CA LYS A 171 0.57 17.39 -3.30
C LYS A 171 0.48 16.52 -2.03
N TYR A 172 1.51 16.53 -1.18
CA TYR A 172 1.48 15.83 0.11
C TYR A 172 0.55 16.51 1.10
N ILE A 173 0.56 17.84 1.17
CA ILE A 173 -0.38 18.61 2.00
C ILE A 173 -1.83 18.31 1.59
N VAL A 174 -2.13 18.36 0.29
CA VAL A 174 -3.46 18.04 -0.23
C VAL A 174 -3.85 16.60 0.10
N THR A 175 -2.91 15.65 0.03
CA THR A 175 -3.14 14.25 0.43
C THR A 175 -3.49 14.13 1.92
N ILE A 176 -2.73 14.78 2.80
CA ILE A 176 -3.00 14.78 4.25
C ILE A 176 -4.37 15.37 4.55
N VAL A 177 -4.71 16.51 3.92
CA VAL A 177 -6.01 17.16 4.12
C VAL A 177 -7.15 16.28 3.61
N PHE A 178 -6.99 15.65 2.45
CA PHE A 178 -7.97 14.70 1.92
C PHE A 178 -8.22 13.54 2.90
N ASP A 179 -7.15 12.87 3.34
CA ASP A 179 -7.24 11.74 4.27
C ASP A 179 -7.87 12.17 5.60
N MET A 180 -7.55 13.38 6.08
CA MET A 180 -8.14 13.95 7.29
C MET A 180 -9.65 14.17 7.13
N VAL A 181 -10.10 14.74 6.01
CA VAL A 181 -11.52 14.95 5.72
C VAL A 181 -12.26 13.61 5.65
N VAL A 182 -11.69 12.61 4.98
CA VAL A 182 -12.27 11.26 4.90
C VAL A 182 -12.36 10.61 6.29
N MET A 183 -11.31 10.74 7.10
CA MET A 183 -11.30 10.22 8.47
C MET A 183 -12.36 10.92 9.32
N LEU A 184 -12.48 12.24 9.27
CA LEU A 184 -13.50 13.01 9.99
C LEU A 184 -14.91 12.60 9.56
N LEU A 185 -15.15 12.44 8.26
CA LEU A 185 -16.42 11.95 7.74
C LEU A 185 -16.73 10.53 8.23
N THR A 186 -15.73 9.67 8.35
CA THR A 186 -15.89 8.31 8.89
C THR A 186 -16.28 8.36 10.37
N VAL A 187 -15.58 9.17 11.18
CA VAL A 187 -15.88 9.36 12.61
C VAL A 187 -17.29 9.92 12.82
N VAL A 188 -17.62 11.02 12.14
CA VAL A 188 -18.95 11.66 12.24
C VAL A 188 -20.05 10.70 11.79
N GLY A 189 -19.81 9.95 10.70
CA GLY A 189 -20.76 8.96 10.20
C GLY A 189 -21.03 7.86 11.24
N VAL A 190 -19.97 7.37 11.88
CA VAL A 190 -20.08 6.31 12.90
C VAL A 190 -20.80 6.82 14.14
N VAL A 191 -20.42 7.99 14.66
CA VAL A 191 -21.09 8.63 15.81
C VAL A 191 -22.58 8.84 15.53
N ARG A 192 -22.93 9.25 14.30
CA ARG A 192 -24.32 9.47 13.88
C ARG A 192 -25.13 8.17 13.74
N MET A 193 -24.50 7.07 13.33
CA MET A 193 -25.23 5.86 12.93
C MET A 193 -25.60 4.92 14.10
N ASN A 194 -24.99 5.10 15.28
CA ASN A 194 -25.47 4.69 16.62
C ASN A 194 -24.28 4.75 17.58
N GLY A 195 -24.34 5.59 18.62
CA GLY A 195 -23.30 5.78 19.65
C GLY A 195 -23.03 4.57 20.55
N GLY A 196 -22.70 3.41 19.98
CA GLY A 196 -22.37 2.19 20.75
C GLY A 196 -22.19 0.89 19.95
N SER A 197 -22.31 0.89 18.61
CA SER A 197 -22.06 -0.36 17.88
C SER A 197 -20.57 -0.73 17.90
N ARG A 198 -20.23 -1.86 18.52
CA ARG A 198 -18.86 -2.42 18.60
C ARG A 198 -18.15 -2.42 17.23
N ILE A 199 -18.91 -2.65 16.16
CA ILE A 199 -18.40 -2.63 14.77
C ILE A 199 -17.91 -1.24 14.33
N GLY A 200 -18.64 -0.18 14.72
CA GLY A 200 -18.30 1.19 14.38
C GLY A 200 -17.07 1.67 15.14
N ALA A 201 -16.95 1.29 16.42
CA ALA A 201 -15.78 1.60 17.23
C ALA A 201 -14.51 0.92 16.70
N VAL A 202 -14.59 -0.36 16.30
CA VAL A 202 -13.46 -1.06 15.67
C VAL A 202 -13.10 -0.39 14.33
N LEU A 203 -14.10 -0.03 13.52
CA LEU A 203 -13.88 0.66 12.25
C LEU A 203 -13.08 1.97 12.44
N VAL A 204 -13.51 2.78 13.41
CA VAL A 204 -12.89 4.07 13.72
C VAL A 204 -11.50 3.87 14.29
N ASN A 205 -11.32 2.94 15.23
CA ASN A 205 -10.01 2.69 15.84
C ASN A 205 -8.95 2.27 14.81
N GLN A 206 -9.30 1.31 13.96
CA GLN A 206 -8.45 0.90 12.85
C GLN A 206 -8.21 2.08 11.89
N GLY A 207 -9.28 2.80 11.50
CA GLY A 207 -9.20 3.97 10.62
C GLY A 207 -8.26 5.07 11.11
N ILE A 208 -8.30 5.38 12.41
CA ILE A 208 -7.45 6.38 13.06
C ILE A 208 -6.00 5.92 13.07
N GLN A 209 -5.72 4.66 13.41
CA GLN A 209 -4.35 4.13 13.38
C GLN A 209 -3.73 4.26 11.99
N TYR A 210 -4.49 3.95 10.93
CA TYR A 210 -4.02 4.14 9.55
C TYR A 210 -3.80 5.61 9.21
N PHE A 211 -4.77 6.47 9.53
CA PHE A 211 -4.65 7.90 9.26
C PHE A 211 -3.43 8.51 9.94
N VAL A 212 -3.18 8.17 11.21
CA VAL A 212 -2.01 8.67 11.95
C VAL A 212 -0.73 8.20 11.27
N LEU A 213 -0.64 6.93 10.89
CA LEU A 213 0.56 6.40 10.23
C LEU A 213 0.81 7.04 8.85
N THR A 214 -0.22 7.18 8.02
CA THR A 214 -0.09 7.81 6.69
C THR A 214 0.14 9.32 6.80
N ALA A 215 -0.51 10.00 7.75
CA ALA A 215 -0.30 11.42 8.00
C ALA A 215 1.12 11.70 8.50
N LEU A 216 1.67 10.88 9.40
CA LEU A 216 3.04 11.06 9.90
C LEU A 216 4.08 10.93 8.80
N ILE A 217 3.99 9.89 7.95
CA ILE A 217 4.95 9.71 6.87
C ILE A 217 4.81 10.81 5.80
N ASN A 218 3.59 11.22 5.46
CA ASN A 218 3.37 12.32 4.53
C ASN A 218 3.79 13.67 5.10
N ALA A 219 3.60 13.91 6.40
CA ALA A 219 4.06 15.11 7.09
C ALA A 219 5.60 15.16 7.13
N LEU A 220 6.26 14.01 7.32
CA LEU A 220 7.72 13.90 7.23
C LEU A 220 8.23 14.30 5.84
N VAL A 221 7.63 13.78 4.77
CA VAL A 221 7.98 14.16 3.39
C VAL A 221 7.74 15.66 3.15
N THR A 222 6.60 16.16 3.63
CA THR A 222 6.27 17.59 3.54
C THR A 222 7.30 18.45 4.28
N GLY A 223 7.69 18.06 5.49
CA GLY A 223 8.69 18.78 6.29
C GLY A 223 10.05 18.82 5.61
N LEU A 224 10.53 17.67 5.09
CA LEU A 224 11.79 17.58 4.38
C LEU A 224 11.79 18.41 3.09
N THR A 225 10.68 18.38 2.34
CA THR A 225 10.53 19.17 1.09
C THR A 225 10.44 20.67 1.36
N LEU A 226 9.79 21.11 2.44
CA LEU A 226 9.73 22.52 2.83
C LEU A 226 11.07 23.04 3.36
N ALA A 227 11.84 22.20 4.04
CA ALA A 227 13.16 22.55 4.56
C ALA A 227 14.22 22.74 3.46
N ASP A 228 13.98 22.25 2.24
CA ASP A 228 14.78 22.51 1.03
C ASP A 228 16.29 22.28 1.23
N LEU A 229 16.63 21.21 1.95
CA LEU A 229 18.03 20.88 2.24
C LEU A 229 18.74 20.40 0.97
N ASN A 230 18.13 19.43 0.28
CA ASN A 230 18.64 18.79 -0.93
C ASN A 230 17.50 18.02 -1.63
N PRO A 231 17.41 18.05 -2.98
CA PRO A 231 16.47 17.22 -3.74
C PRO A 231 16.38 15.76 -3.28
N VAL A 232 17.51 15.08 -3.04
CA VAL A 232 17.51 13.66 -2.64
C VAL A 232 16.83 13.46 -1.28
N MET A 233 17.14 14.32 -0.31
CA MET A 233 16.54 14.25 1.03
C MET A 233 15.07 14.60 1.03
N SER A 234 14.64 15.50 0.15
CA SER A 234 13.23 15.83 -0.04
C SER A 234 12.42 14.66 -0.60
N LEU A 235 13.01 13.79 -1.43
CA LEU A 235 12.34 12.60 -1.99
C LEU A 235 12.54 11.32 -1.17
N ILE A 236 13.43 11.29 -0.16
CA ILE A 236 13.78 10.04 0.53
C ILE A 236 12.56 9.33 1.15
N GLY A 237 11.58 10.10 1.63
CA GLY A 237 10.36 9.56 2.22
C GLY A 237 9.24 9.25 1.22
N ALA A 238 9.41 9.58 -0.07
CA ALA A 238 8.37 9.38 -1.09
C ALA A 238 8.05 7.90 -1.31
N ILE A 239 9.09 7.05 -1.47
CA ILE A 239 8.93 5.60 -1.65
C ILE A 239 8.29 4.97 -0.40
N PRO A 240 8.80 5.19 0.83
CA PRO A 240 8.16 4.72 2.05
C PRO A 240 6.71 5.17 2.20
N SER A 241 6.41 6.43 1.90
CA SER A 241 5.07 7.00 1.98
C SER A 241 4.10 6.22 1.08
N ALA A 242 4.47 6.01 -0.19
CA ALA A 242 3.65 5.27 -1.13
C ALA A 242 3.44 3.81 -0.68
N THR A 243 4.51 3.13 -0.25
CA THR A 243 4.45 1.75 0.24
C THR A 243 3.53 1.62 1.46
N ILE A 244 3.70 2.46 2.47
CA ILE A 244 2.88 2.44 3.69
C ILE A 244 1.42 2.77 3.37
N SER A 245 1.16 3.77 2.54
CA SER A 245 -0.20 4.17 2.17
C SER A 245 -0.97 3.04 1.46
N VAL A 246 -0.33 2.33 0.53
CA VAL A 246 -0.93 1.16 -0.13
C VAL A 246 -1.11 0.00 0.84
N MET A 247 -0.09 -0.34 1.63
CA MET A 247 -0.18 -1.45 2.59
C MET A 247 -1.31 -1.20 3.60
N CYS A 248 -1.42 0.01 4.16
CA CYS A 248 -2.47 0.35 5.10
C CYS A 248 -3.86 0.31 4.45
N SER A 249 -4.03 0.95 3.28
CA SER A 249 -5.34 0.99 2.60
C SER A 249 -5.81 -0.38 2.13
N THR A 250 -4.90 -1.22 1.63
CA THR A 250 -5.21 -2.60 1.20
C THR A 250 -5.52 -3.53 2.37
N ARG A 251 -4.74 -3.49 3.47
CA ARG A 251 -5.04 -4.26 4.69
C ARG A 251 -6.39 -3.89 5.28
N LEU A 252 -6.66 -2.59 5.38
CA LEU A 252 -7.94 -2.09 5.87
C LEU A 252 -9.11 -2.59 5.01
N TYR A 253 -8.91 -2.64 3.69
CA TYR A 253 -9.91 -3.19 2.77
C TYR A 253 -10.13 -4.69 2.98
N VAL A 254 -9.06 -5.47 3.15
CA VAL A 254 -9.14 -6.93 3.38
C VAL A 254 -9.87 -7.22 4.69
N GLU A 255 -9.48 -6.57 5.80
CA GLU A 255 -10.12 -6.75 7.11
C GLU A 255 -11.62 -6.43 7.04
N LEU A 256 -11.99 -5.35 6.36
CA LEU A 256 -13.39 -4.98 6.18
C LEU A 256 -14.15 -5.98 5.30
N ALA A 257 -13.50 -6.51 4.27
CA ALA A 257 -14.09 -7.49 3.37
C ALA A 257 -14.26 -8.87 4.03
N GLU A 258 -13.38 -9.24 4.96
CA GLU A 258 -13.48 -10.47 5.76
C GLU A 258 -14.55 -10.34 6.85
N GLU A 259 -14.62 -9.21 7.56
CA GLU A 259 -15.66 -8.96 8.56
C GLU A 259 -17.06 -8.90 7.94
N ALA A 260 -17.17 -8.46 6.68
CA ALA A 260 -18.42 -8.42 5.94
C ALA A 260 -18.77 -9.75 5.24
N ALA A 261 -17.91 -10.77 5.27
CA ALA A 261 -18.19 -12.06 4.66
C ALA A 261 -19.20 -12.84 5.54
N PRO A 262 -20.26 -13.44 4.95
CA PRO A 262 -21.19 -14.26 5.71
C PRO A 262 -20.46 -15.50 6.25
N LYS A 263 -20.35 -15.64 7.57
CA LYS A 263 -19.79 -16.85 8.21
C LYS A 263 -20.72 -18.04 7.95
N PRO A 264 -20.24 -19.14 7.33
CA PRO A 264 -21.01 -20.34 7.11
C PRO A 264 -20.94 -21.21 8.36
N GLU A 265 -21.56 -20.79 9.45
CA GLU A 265 -21.76 -21.68 10.60
C GLU A 265 -23.24 -21.68 10.98
N GLY A 266 -23.86 -22.85 10.77
CA GLY A 266 -25.19 -23.17 11.29
C GLY A 266 -25.12 -23.26 12.81
N VAL A 267 -25.36 -22.13 13.48
CA VAL A 267 -25.58 -22.08 14.92
C VAL A 267 -26.92 -21.38 15.16
N HIS A 268 -27.77 -22.07 15.93
CA HIS A 268 -29.15 -21.74 16.26
C HIS A 268 -29.43 -20.23 16.43
N SER A 269 -30.41 -19.77 15.67
CA SER A 269 -30.95 -18.40 15.60
C SER A 269 -31.54 -17.84 16.91
N SER A 270 -31.33 -18.48 18.07
CA SER A 270 -31.90 -18.07 19.36
C SER A 270 -30.88 -17.46 20.33
N GLN A 271 -29.57 -17.54 20.09
CA GLN A 271 -28.53 -16.96 20.97
C GLN A 271 -27.76 -15.78 20.35
N LEU A 272 -27.89 -15.53 19.04
CA LEU A 272 -27.13 -14.48 18.33
C LEU A 272 -27.92 -13.17 18.09
N SER A 273 -29.22 -13.16 18.38
CA SER A 273 -30.09 -11.99 18.19
C SER A 273 -29.83 -10.85 19.18
N SER A 274 -29.05 -11.10 20.25
CA SER A 274 -28.68 -10.07 21.24
C SER A 274 -27.34 -9.36 20.95
N SER A 275 -26.50 -9.90 20.06
CA SER A 275 -25.13 -9.37 19.87
C SER A 275 -24.87 -8.63 18.54
N LEU A 276 -25.80 -8.67 17.58
CA LEU A 276 -25.61 -8.08 16.24
C LEU A 276 -26.81 -7.25 15.72
N SER A 277 -27.64 -6.72 16.62
CA SER A 277 -28.70 -5.76 16.25
C SER A 277 -28.15 -4.33 16.14
N GLY A 278 -27.22 -4.12 15.22
CA GLY A 278 -26.68 -2.81 14.88
C GLY A 278 -26.94 -2.49 13.42
N SER A 279 -27.81 -1.51 13.15
CA SER A 279 -28.15 -1.01 11.80
C SER A 279 -26.94 -0.77 10.89
N GLY A 280 -25.76 -0.48 11.47
CA GLY A 280 -24.52 -0.26 10.74
C GLY A 280 -23.88 -1.52 10.13
N ALA A 281 -23.82 -2.63 10.87
CA ALA A 281 -23.24 -3.88 10.36
C ALA A 281 -24.07 -4.44 9.20
N GLU A 282 -25.39 -4.38 9.34
CA GLU A 282 -26.32 -4.79 8.29
C GLU A 282 -26.24 -3.87 7.06
N LYS A 283 -25.94 -2.57 7.21
CA LYS A 283 -25.75 -1.63 6.10
C LYS A 283 -24.44 -1.85 5.35
N ILE A 284 -23.34 -2.09 6.06
CA ILE A 284 -22.03 -2.43 5.46
C ILE A 284 -22.15 -3.79 4.76
N ALA A 285 -22.71 -4.79 5.43
CA ALA A 285 -23.03 -6.08 4.82
C ALA A 285 -23.95 -5.92 3.61
N ARG A 286 -24.98 -5.05 3.67
CA ARG A 286 -25.84 -4.72 2.52
C ARG A 286 -25.09 -3.98 1.42
N PHE A 287 -24.07 -3.16 1.68
CA PHE A 287 -23.28 -2.58 0.59
C PHE A 287 -22.45 -3.66 -0.12
N PHE A 288 -21.83 -4.56 0.65
CA PHE A 288 -21.11 -5.72 0.13
C PHE A 288 -22.04 -6.78 -0.51
N LYS A 289 -23.31 -6.84 -0.10
CA LYS A 289 -24.34 -7.77 -0.61
C LYS A 289 -25.18 -7.17 -1.76
N ARG A 290 -25.47 -5.87 -1.77
CA ARG A 290 -26.26 -5.21 -2.83
C ARG A 290 -25.48 -5.08 -4.13
N SER A 291 -24.15 -5.20 -4.10
CA SER A 291 -23.33 -5.34 -5.31
C SER A 291 -23.38 -6.76 -5.92
N SER A 292 -24.10 -7.72 -5.31
CA SER A 292 -24.23 -9.11 -5.81
C SER A 292 -25.58 -9.40 -6.47
N GLN A 293 -26.42 -8.40 -6.74
CA GLN A 293 -27.64 -8.59 -7.53
C GLN A 293 -27.44 -8.03 -8.93
N ILE A 294 -26.85 -8.84 -9.80
CA ILE A 294 -27.26 -8.88 -11.21
C ILE A 294 -28.51 -9.78 -11.24
N PRO A 295 -29.63 -9.37 -11.83
CA PRO A 295 -30.82 -10.20 -11.92
C PRO A 295 -30.60 -11.26 -13.01
N SER A 296 -30.05 -12.41 -12.66
CA SER A 296 -30.30 -13.63 -13.42
C SER A 296 -31.63 -14.22 -12.96
N GLN A 297 -32.72 -13.55 -13.32
CA GLN A 297 -34.07 -14.11 -13.32
C GLN A 297 -34.52 -14.16 -14.78
N LEU A 298 -34.01 -15.15 -15.52
CA LEU A 298 -34.70 -15.68 -16.69
C LEU A 298 -35.72 -16.69 -16.14
N GLN A 299 -36.88 -16.19 -15.73
CA GLN A 299 -38.09 -17.01 -15.64
C GLN A 299 -38.60 -17.21 -17.07
N PRO A 300 -38.71 -18.45 -17.58
CA PRO A 300 -39.51 -18.69 -18.77
C PRO A 300 -40.99 -18.64 -18.36
N SER A 301 -41.65 -17.56 -18.76
CA SER A 301 -43.10 -17.47 -18.78
C SER A 301 -43.66 -18.46 -19.79
N MET A 302 -44.18 -19.60 -19.34
CA MET A 302 -45.16 -20.35 -20.13
C MET A 302 -46.55 -19.91 -19.72
N ALA A 303 -47.03 -18.86 -20.42
CA ALA A 303 -48.45 -18.57 -20.51
C ALA A 303 -49.06 -19.50 -21.56
N MET A 304 -49.66 -20.60 -21.11
CA MET A 304 -50.58 -21.37 -21.95
C MET A 304 -51.99 -20.85 -21.73
N ARG A 305 -52.53 -20.28 -22.80
CA ARG A 305 -53.86 -19.75 -22.97
C ARG A 305 -54.77 -20.91 -23.40
N SER A 306 -55.76 -21.26 -22.58
CA SER A 306 -56.89 -22.10 -22.97
C SER A 306 -58.17 -21.56 -22.34
N THR A 307 -59.17 -21.45 -23.20
CA THR A 307 -60.47 -20.78 -23.09
C THR A 307 -61.58 -21.65 -22.49
N SER A 308 -62.60 -21.00 -21.91
CA SER A 308 -64.02 -21.43 -21.73
C SER A 308 -64.25 -22.65 -20.81
N SER A 309 -65.30 -22.80 -20.00
CA SER A 309 -66.69 -22.32 -20.06
C SER A 309 -67.35 -22.46 -18.67
N SER A 310 -68.53 -21.86 -18.53
CA SER A 310 -69.44 -21.75 -17.37
C SER A 310 -69.90 -23.06 -16.72
N ASN A 311 -70.18 -23.07 -15.40
CA ASN A 311 -71.54 -22.95 -14.83
C ASN A 311 -71.60 -23.27 -13.32
N ASN A 312 -72.56 -22.59 -12.67
CA ASN A 312 -73.29 -22.82 -11.40
C ASN A 312 -73.04 -24.12 -10.59
N GLY A 313 -73.11 -24.00 -9.26
CA GLY A 313 -73.54 -25.12 -8.41
C GLY A 313 -73.16 -25.02 -6.93
N THR A 314 -74.18 -24.88 -6.09
CA THR A 314 -74.23 -24.95 -4.62
C THR A 314 -73.81 -26.28 -3.98
N ALA A 315 -73.17 -26.16 -2.81
CA ALA A 315 -73.34 -26.93 -1.57
C ALA A 315 -73.02 -28.45 -1.46
N VAL A 316 -72.63 -28.78 -0.22
CA VAL A 316 -72.77 -30.03 0.55
C VAL A 316 -71.52 -30.89 0.77
N ALA A 317 -71.39 -31.23 2.05
CA ALA A 317 -70.52 -32.13 2.79
C ALA A 317 -70.18 -33.49 2.15
N GLY A 318 -69.05 -34.05 2.60
CA GLY A 318 -68.74 -35.47 2.40
C GLY A 318 -67.36 -35.87 2.93
N LEU A 319 -67.35 -36.45 4.12
CA LEU A 319 -66.25 -37.19 4.76
C LEU A 319 -65.66 -38.29 3.86
N THR A 320 -64.36 -38.56 3.99
CA THR A 320 -63.77 -39.86 4.43
C THR A 320 -62.22 -39.78 4.37
N SER A 321 -61.52 -39.95 5.50
CA SER A 321 -60.77 -41.16 5.90
C SER A 321 -59.53 -41.43 5.00
N LEU A 322 -58.29 -41.39 5.51
CA LEU A 322 -57.71 -42.53 6.21
C LEU A 322 -56.45 -42.15 7.02
N SER A 323 -56.28 -42.86 8.14
CA SER A 323 -55.15 -42.90 9.06
C SER A 323 -53.96 -43.74 8.54
N TYR A 324 -52.75 -43.51 9.07
CA TYR A 324 -51.92 -44.57 9.67
C TYR A 324 -50.78 -44.00 10.54
N ILE A 325 -50.58 -44.65 11.68
CA ILE A 325 -49.46 -44.53 12.64
C ILE A 325 -48.56 -45.77 12.44
N ALA A 326 -47.23 -45.62 12.44
CA ALA A 326 -46.24 -46.65 12.86
C ALA A 326 -44.87 -45.94 12.94
N ARG A 327 -44.19 -45.76 14.09
CA ARG A 327 -43.64 -46.64 15.13
C ARG A 327 -42.32 -47.34 14.72
N ASN A 328 -41.32 -47.09 15.57
CA ASN A 328 -39.92 -47.53 15.59
C ASN A 328 -39.66 -49.01 15.28
N GLU A 329 -38.49 -49.28 14.70
CA GLU A 329 -37.72 -50.49 14.95
C GLU A 329 -36.23 -50.17 15.18
N SER A 330 -35.69 -50.85 16.19
CA SER A 330 -34.30 -50.90 16.63
C SER A 330 -33.59 -52.09 16.02
N GLN A 331 -32.31 -51.96 15.67
CA GLN A 331 -31.44 -53.14 15.55
C GLN A 331 -30.00 -52.84 15.98
N SER A 332 -29.49 -53.75 16.82
CA SER A 332 -28.19 -53.81 17.48
C SER A 332 -27.25 -54.73 16.71
N ARG A 333 -25.93 -54.42 16.67
CA ARG A 333 -24.83 -55.33 17.06
C ARG A 333 -23.41 -54.74 16.85
N ASP A 334 -22.70 -54.65 17.98
CA ASP A 334 -21.38 -55.18 18.35
C ASP A 334 -20.07 -54.88 17.57
N ASP A 335 -19.16 -54.27 18.34
CA ASP A 335 -17.74 -54.59 18.59
C ASP A 335 -16.66 -54.45 17.51
N LYS A 336 -15.75 -53.48 17.73
CA LYS A 336 -14.35 -53.78 18.08
C LYS A 336 -13.58 -52.57 18.62
N SER A 337 -12.82 -52.86 19.65
CA SER A 337 -11.89 -52.04 20.44
C SER A 337 -10.70 -51.48 19.66
N PHE A 338 -10.21 -50.31 20.06
CA PHE A 338 -8.82 -50.13 20.52
C PHE A 338 -8.72 -48.84 21.37
N ALA A 339 -8.22 -49.00 22.59
CA ALA A 339 -7.81 -47.94 23.52
C ALA A 339 -6.63 -47.13 22.92
N ILE A 340 -6.31 -45.91 23.34
CA ILE A 340 -5.65 -45.51 24.60
C ILE A 340 -5.64 -43.95 24.58
N SER A 341 -6.23 -43.29 25.60
CA SER A 341 -5.59 -42.40 26.60
C SER A 341 -4.59 -41.38 26.02
N SER A 342 -4.57 -40.08 26.34
CA SER A 342 -4.54 -39.41 27.66
C SER A 342 -4.03 -37.98 27.34
N HIS A 343 -4.66 -36.91 27.87
CA HIS A 343 -4.06 -35.95 28.83
C HIS A 343 -2.64 -35.47 28.42
N ASP A 344 -2.36 -34.18 28.23
CA ASP A 344 -2.52 -33.12 29.23
C ASP A 344 -2.39 -31.72 28.62
N ASP A 345 -3.19 -30.80 29.19
CA ASP A 345 -2.91 -29.38 29.31
C ASP A 345 -1.58 -29.15 30.06
N LEU A 346 -0.78 -28.15 29.68
CA LEU A 346 0.09 -27.50 30.66
C LEU A 346 0.30 -26.01 30.38
N GLU A 347 0.17 -25.28 31.47
CA GLU A 347 0.00 -23.85 31.61
C GLU A 347 1.25 -22.99 31.38
N ALA A 348 0.94 -21.71 31.22
CA ALA A 348 1.78 -20.54 31.47
C ALA A 348 2.80 -20.67 32.60
N GLN A 349 4.02 -20.19 32.36
CA GLN A 349 4.87 -19.66 33.42
C GLN A 349 5.61 -18.39 32.99
N THR A 350 5.14 -17.31 33.61
CA THR A 350 5.76 -16.02 33.89
C THR A 350 7.22 -16.17 34.33
N THR A 351 8.19 -15.73 33.52
CA THR A 351 9.58 -15.57 33.97
C THR A 351 9.79 -14.18 34.58
N ARG A 352 9.88 -14.24 35.90
CA ARG A 352 10.28 -13.20 36.85
C ARG A 352 11.74 -12.82 36.62
N ALA A 353 12.00 -11.51 36.63
CA ALA A 353 13.33 -10.91 36.61
C ALA A 353 14.24 -11.47 37.72
N GLN A 354 15.47 -11.84 37.35
CA GLN A 354 16.62 -11.89 38.25
C GLN A 354 17.68 -10.90 37.76
N PRO A 355 18.27 -10.09 38.66
CA PRO A 355 19.37 -9.20 38.33
C PRO A 355 20.71 -9.94 38.47
N GLY A 356 21.65 -9.68 37.55
CA GLY A 356 23.08 -9.89 37.85
C GLY A 356 23.90 -10.81 36.95
N THR A 357 23.54 -11.02 35.68
CA THR A 357 24.43 -11.73 34.74
C THR A 357 25.08 -10.75 33.77
N VAL A 358 26.33 -10.39 34.05
CA VAL A 358 27.18 -9.60 33.14
C VAL A 358 27.64 -10.51 32.02
N VAL A 359 27.06 -10.35 30.83
CA VAL A 359 27.52 -11.01 29.60
C VAL A 359 28.67 -10.17 29.05
N ASN A 360 29.89 -10.68 29.16
CA ASN A 360 31.08 -10.06 28.62
C ASN A 360 31.19 -10.45 27.13
N ILE A 361 30.81 -9.53 26.24
CA ILE A 361 30.96 -9.71 24.79
C ILE A 361 32.38 -9.27 24.43
N VAL A 362 33.25 -10.24 24.14
CA VAL A 362 34.58 -9.98 23.59
C VAL A 362 34.45 -9.93 22.07
N GLU A 363 34.54 -8.72 21.50
CA GLU A 363 34.56 -8.51 20.06
C GLU A 363 36.01 -8.69 19.55
N GLU A 364 36.28 -9.81 18.89
CA GLU A 364 37.58 -10.07 18.27
C GLU A 364 37.59 -9.46 16.86
N ARG A 365 38.28 -8.32 16.71
CA ARG A 365 38.38 -7.58 15.45
C ARG A 365 39.62 -8.01 14.67
N THR A 366 39.46 -8.91 13.71
CA THR A 366 40.53 -9.31 12.80
C THR A 366 40.74 -8.23 11.74
N ILE A 367 41.81 -7.44 11.87
CA ILE A 367 42.22 -6.46 10.85
C ILE A 367 43.07 -7.20 9.81
N VAL A 368 42.45 -7.60 8.70
CA VAL A 368 43.17 -8.08 7.52
C VAL A 368 43.74 -6.85 6.81
N ARG A 369 45.07 -6.69 6.87
CA ARG A 369 45.78 -5.68 6.06
C ARG A 369 46.01 -6.26 4.67
N GLU A 370 45.19 -5.85 3.71
CA GLU A 370 45.49 -6.10 2.30
C GLU A 370 46.63 -5.17 1.85
N PRO A 371 47.62 -5.66 1.09
CA PRO A 371 48.66 -4.81 0.51
C PRO A 371 48.04 -3.82 -0.48
N MET A 372 48.55 -2.58 -0.43
CA MET A 372 48.08 -1.47 -1.28
C MET A 372 48.22 -1.84 -2.77
N PRO A 373 47.18 -1.67 -3.59
CA PRO A 373 47.26 -1.93 -5.03
C PRO A 373 48.29 -1.04 -5.74
N ASP A 374 49.11 -1.63 -6.61
CA ASP A 374 50.26 -0.97 -7.28
C ASP A 374 49.91 0.32 -8.05
N HIS A 375 48.65 0.51 -8.44
CA HIS A 375 48.21 1.71 -9.15
C HIS A 375 48.05 2.95 -8.26
N LEU A 376 48.13 2.81 -6.93
CA LEU A 376 48.05 3.93 -5.97
C LEU A 376 49.41 4.36 -5.40
N ALA A 377 50.49 3.60 -5.66
CA ALA A 377 51.82 3.89 -5.12
C ALA A 377 52.49 5.14 -5.72
N GLY A 378 51.98 5.68 -6.85
CA GLY A 378 52.62 6.78 -7.59
C GLY A 378 52.06 8.19 -7.34
N VAL A 379 50.95 8.35 -6.63
CA VAL A 379 50.21 9.65 -6.61
C VAL A 379 50.63 10.56 -5.44
N LEU A 380 51.32 10.04 -4.42
CA LEU A 380 51.66 10.82 -3.21
C LEU A 380 53.09 11.37 -3.14
N TYR A 381 53.94 11.10 -4.14
CA TYR A 381 55.34 11.59 -4.16
C TYR A 381 55.62 12.78 -5.09
N GLY A 382 54.57 13.44 -5.60
CA GLY A 382 54.68 14.52 -6.59
C GLY A 382 54.29 15.90 -6.08
N ARG A 383 54.64 16.29 -4.84
CA ARG A 383 54.51 17.70 -4.43
C ARG A 383 55.40 18.06 -3.24
N THR A 384 56.70 18.17 -3.48
CA THR A 384 57.62 18.96 -2.65
C THR A 384 58.90 19.20 -3.42
N SER A 385 59.07 20.45 -3.83
CA SER A 385 60.31 21.17 -4.18
C SER A 385 60.02 22.07 -5.38
N ASP A 386 59.88 23.37 -5.11
CA ASP A 386 60.75 24.39 -5.71
C ASP A 386 60.28 25.78 -5.24
N THR A 387 61.08 26.35 -4.35
CA THR A 387 61.09 27.75 -3.93
C THR A 387 62.44 28.34 -4.33
N ALA A 388 62.41 29.61 -4.78
CA ALA A 388 63.49 30.46 -5.31
C ALA A 388 63.81 30.20 -6.80
N ASP A 389 63.88 31.18 -7.72
CA ASP A 389 64.18 32.60 -7.59
C ASP A 389 63.77 33.39 -8.87
N GLU A 390 63.68 34.73 -8.73
CA GLU A 390 63.78 35.82 -9.74
C GLU A 390 62.83 35.98 -10.97
N GLY A 391 62.29 37.20 -11.10
CA GLY A 391 62.47 38.00 -12.34
C GLY A 391 61.27 38.28 -13.28
N VAL A 392 60.58 39.40 -13.04
CA VAL A 392 60.00 40.41 -13.98
C VAL A 392 59.78 40.02 -15.48
N ALA A 393 58.52 40.04 -15.96
CA ALA A 393 58.03 40.85 -17.12
C ALA A 393 56.63 40.40 -17.65
N ASP A 394 55.76 41.40 -17.85
CA ASP A 394 54.58 41.59 -18.73
C ASP A 394 53.92 40.45 -19.55
N HIS A 395 52.59 40.29 -19.35
CA HIS A 395 51.42 40.07 -20.27
C HIS A 395 51.55 39.32 -21.64
N PRO A 396 50.43 38.88 -22.28
CA PRO A 396 49.39 37.89 -21.92
C PRO A 396 49.16 36.81 -23.03
N TYR A 397 48.26 35.84 -22.79
CA TYR A 397 47.75 34.78 -23.70
C TYR A 397 48.68 33.60 -24.06
N SER A 398 48.40 32.42 -23.50
CA SER A 398 48.75 31.15 -24.15
C SER A 398 47.65 30.09 -23.98
N THR A 399 47.06 29.75 -25.12
CA THR A 399 46.08 28.71 -25.41
C THR A 399 46.66 27.32 -25.12
N VAL A 400 46.10 26.58 -24.16
CA VAL A 400 46.48 25.19 -23.90
C VAL A 400 45.76 24.27 -24.92
N LYS A 401 46.50 23.84 -25.94
CA LYS A 401 46.14 22.74 -26.84
C LYS A 401 46.28 21.41 -26.10
N GLY A 402 45.17 20.83 -25.67
CA GLY A 402 45.10 19.45 -25.21
C GLY A 402 45.03 18.47 -26.39
N HIS A 403 46.10 17.71 -26.59
CA HIS A 403 46.22 16.66 -27.59
C HIS A 403 45.40 15.43 -27.14
N PHE A 404 44.36 15.04 -27.89
CA PHE A 404 43.69 13.75 -27.73
C PHE A 404 44.19 12.78 -28.83
N PRO A 405 44.68 11.58 -28.50
CA PRO A 405 44.93 10.54 -29.49
C PRO A 405 43.60 9.90 -29.92
N ARG A 406 43.33 9.94 -31.24
CA ARG A 406 42.30 9.15 -31.91
C ARG A 406 42.68 7.67 -31.81
N LEU A 407 41.82 6.84 -31.21
CA LEU A 407 41.85 5.39 -31.41
C LEU A 407 40.90 5.03 -32.55
N SER A 408 41.49 4.44 -33.59
CA SER A 408 40.83 3.92 -34.77
C SER A 408 40.22 2.54 -34.50
N LYS A 409 39.10 2.29 -35.19
CA LYS A 409 38.47 1.02 -35.51
C LYS A 409 39.41 -0.21 -35.52
N SER A 410 38.94 -1.28 -34.86
CA SER A 410 38.94 -2.64 -35.38
C SER A 410 37.67 -3.33 -34.91
#